data_AF-A0A3A0DNU4-F1
#
_entry.id   AF-A0A3A0DNU4-F1
#
_cell.length_a   1.000
_cell.length_b   1.000
_cell.length_c   1.000
_cell.angle_alpha   90.00
_cell.angle_beta   90.00
_cell.angle_gamma   90.00
#
_symmetry.space_group_name_H-M   'P 1'
#
loop_
_entity.id
_entity.type
_entity.pdbx_description
1 polymer ?
#
loop_
_entity_poly.entity_id
_entity_poly.type
_entity_poly.pdbx_seq_one_letter_code
_entity_poly.pdbx_strand_id
1 'polypeptide(L)'
;MPRTGQPNQYSLDFTQGGFAHVNGHGFIFHDPSVGGSPGDATLEWFMKVPAPTGHSAMFWTNGGPADANRFNLFWNASFTGAPDSDRFVDGGFRDPTGAAHNVGGPGYNSGTPVSLDEWHHFAIVRRDLGDGTVAWDWYIDGVLSAGHNAITTDDMPLALDWLIAGRQGGHGVNARFDEIRLTDRALAPGEFLNAVPEPSTTALVGLGLVVLAAVGRRRSRIAS
;
A
#
# COMPACT_ATOMS: atom_id res chain seq x y z
N MET A 1 -5.81 9.50 1.63
CA MET A 1 -6.92 9.65 2.59
C MET A 1 -7.87 8.46 2.49
N PRO A 2 -8.35 7.87 3.62
CA PRO A 2 -9.55 7.04 3.61
C PRO A 2 -10.62 7.75 2.78
N ARG A 3 -11.60 7.07 2.19
CA ARG A 3 -12.65 7.78 1.41
C ARG A 3 -13.26 8.97 2.17
N THR A 4 -13.20 8.97 3.50
CA THR A 4 -13.65 10.04 4.39
C THR A 4 -12.56 11.01 4.91
N GLY A 5 -11.27 10.73 4.72
CA GLY A 5 -10.17 11.56 5.23
C GLY A 5 -10.02 11.62 6.75
N GLN A 6 -10.87 10.90 7.47
CA GLN A 6 -10.97 10.85 8.93
C GLN A 6 -11.07 9.39 9.36
N PRO A 7 -10.51 9.02 10.54
CA PRO A 7 -10.85 7.75 11.17
C PRO A 7 -12.37 7.63 11.23
N ASN A 8 -12.88 6.49 10.81
CA ASN A 8 -14.30 6.17 10.87
C ASN A 8 -14.47 4.89 11.69
N GLN A 9 -15.71 4.45 11.89
CA GLN A 9 -16.01 3.25 12.68
C GLN A 9 -15.47 1.94 12.08
N TYR A 10 -14.87 1.99 10.88
CA TYR A 10 -14.26 0.87 10.18
C TYR A 10 -12.72 0.94 10.17
N SER A 11 -12.11 2.05 10.59
CA SER A 11 -10.65 2.13 10.72
C SER A 11 -10.18 1.26 11.89
N LEU A 12 -9.08 0.51 11.67
CA LEU A 12 -8.44 -0.29 12.71
C LEU A 12 -7.45 0.61 13.49
N ASP A 13 -7.66 0.75 14.80
CA ASP A 13 -6.79 1.55 15.68
C ASP A 13 -5.89 0.67 16.55
N PHE A 14 -4.59 0.65 16.23
CA PHE A 14 -3.55 -0.04 17.00
C PHE A 14 -2.61 0.95 17.71
N THR A 15 -3.01 2.21 17.90
CA THR A 15 -2.14 3.24 18.50
C THR A 15 -1.74 2.94 19.95
N GLN A 16 -2.51 2.09 20.63
CA GLN A 16 -2.21 1.59 21.98
C GLN A 16 -1.54 0.21 21.97
N GLY A 17 -1.12 -0.28 20.80
CA GLY A 17 -0.56 -1.60 20.57
C GLY A 17 -1.62 -2.66 20.21
N GLY A 18 -1.16 -3.91 20.14
CA GLY A 18 -1.96 -5.05 19.67
C GLY A 18 -1.74 -5.33 18.18
N PHE A 19 -2.49 -6.30 17.65
CA PHE A 19 -2.47 -6.69 16.25
C PHE A 19 -3.77 -7.40 15.88
N ALA A 20 -4.11 -7.39 14.59
CA ALA A 20 -5.06 -8.36 14.05
C ALA A 20 -4.30 -9.61 13.61
N HIS A 21 -4.85 -10.79 13.90
CA HIS A 21 -4.28 -12.08 13.53
C HIS A 21 -5.24 -12.78 12.58
N VAL A 22 -4.73 -13.15 11.41
CA VAL A 22 -5.43 -13.96 10.42
C VAL A 22 -4.72 -15.30 10.34
N ASN A 23 -5.48 -16.39 10.36
CA ASN A 23 -4.94 -17.75 10.40
C ASN A 23 -5.69 -18.68 9.43
N GLY A 24 -5.04 -19.79 9.10
CA GLY A 24 -5.60 -20.84 8.25
C GLY A 24 -5.65 -20.49 6.76
N HIS A 25 -5.06 -19.37 6.34
CA HIS A 25 -4.97 -18.97 4.93
C HIS A 25 -3.74 -18.09 4.70
N GLY A 26 -3.02 -18.38 3.61
CA GLY A 26 -1.86 -17.63 3.19
C GLY A 26 -2.18 -16.17 2.87
N PHE A 27 -1.16 -15.33 2.98
CA PHE A 27 -1.25 -13.94 2.56
C PHE A 27 -1.35 -13.86 1.01
N ILE A 28 -1.86 -12.75 0.46
CA ILE A 28 -2.08 -12.64 -1.01
C ILE A 28 -0.80 -12.87 -1.83
N PHE A 29 0.36 -12.54 -1.26
CA PHE A 29 1.68 -12.74 -1.89
C PHE A 29 2.33 -14.08 -1.55
N HIS A 30 1.66 -14.98 -0.84
CA HIS A 30 2.18 -16.32 -0.57
C HIS A 30 2.05 -17.23 -1.79
N ASP A 31 2.55 -18.44 -1.65
CA ASP A 31 2.39 -19.49 -2.62
C ASP A 31 0.89 -19.83 -2.84
N PRO A 32 0.47 -20.14 -4.08
CA PRO A 32 -0.93 -20.42 -4.38
C PRO A 32 -1.48 -21.67 -3.68
N SER A 33 -0.62 -22.64 -3.37
CA SER A 33 -1.01 -23.86 -2.64
C SER A 33 -1.49 -23.58 -1.21
N VAL A 34 -1.14 -22.42 -0.66
CA VAL A 34 -1.58 -21.98 0.67
C VAL A 34 -2.58 -20.83 0.64
N GLY A 35 -3.05 -20.42 -0.56
CA GLY A 35 -4.07 -19.39 -0.73
C GLY A 35 -3.55 -18.04 -1.23
N GLY A 36 -2.26 -17.93 -1.59
CA GLY A 36 -1.78 -16.76 -2.32
C GLY A 36 -2.35 -16.69 -3.75
N SER A 37 -2.17 -15.55 -4.41
CA SER A 37 -2.58 -15.41 -5.81
C SER A 37 -1.65 -16.24 -6.72
N PRO A 38 -2.16 -16.94 -7.76
CA PRO A 38 -1.35 -17.72 -8.71
C PRO A 38 -0.55 -16.91 -9.73
N GLY A 39 -0.77 -15.60 -9.82
CA GLY A 39 -0.03 -14.75 -10.76
C GLY A 39 0.06 -13.33 -10.24
N ASP A 40 -0.61 -12.41 -10.91
CA ASP A 40 -0.63 -11.02 -10.45
C ASP A 40 -1.34 -10.86 -9.10
N ALA A 41 -0.92 -9.86 -8.33
CA ALA A 41 -1.56 -9.53 -7.06
C ALA A 41 -1.37 -8.08 -6.69
N THR A 42 -2.30 -7.53 -5.91
CA THR A 42 -2.16 -6.21 -5.29
C THR A 42 -2.57 -6.28 -3.83
N LEU A 43 -1.72 -5.73 -2.97
CA LEU A 43 -2.08 -5.31 -1.61
C LEU A 43 -2.13 -3.80 -1.61
N GLU A 44 -3.21 -3.22 -1.09
CA GLU A 44 -3.26 -1.79 -0.80
C GLU A 44 -3.97 -1.49 0.50
N TRP A 45 -3.62 -0.36 1.12
CA TRP A 45 -4.19 0.09 2.37
C TRP A 45 -3.99 1.60 2.54
N PHE A 46 -4.74 2.18 3.48
CA PHE A 46 -4.38 3.46 4.07
C PHE A 46 -3.74 3.24 5.43
N MET A 47 -2.72 4.04 5.74
CA MET A 47 -2.16 4.11 7.08
C MET A 47 -2.04 5.57 7.50
N LYS A 48 -2.48 5.88 8.73
CA LYS A 48 -2.14 7.13 9.38
C LYS A 48 -0.74 6.99 9.94
N VAL A 49 0.19 7.70 9.33
CA VAL A 49 1.61 7.48 9.53
C VAL A 49 2.00 7.88 10.96
N PRO A 50 2.55 6.94 11.75
CA PRO A 50 2.85 7.21 13.15
C PRO A 50 4.07 8.11 13.29
N ALA A 51 4.33 8.58 14.51
CA ALA A 51 5.61 9.21 14.82
C ALA A 51 6.79 8.24 14.49
N PRO A 52 7.98 8.76 14.17
CA PRO A 52 9.18 7.97 13.97
C PRO A 52 9.40 6.96 15.10
N THR A 53 9.54 5.68 14.74
CA THR A 53 9.92 4.61 15.66
C THR A 53 11.05 3.78 15.07
N GLY A 54 11.57 2.84 15.87
CA GLY A 54 12.38 1.75 15.35
C GLY A 54 11.61 0.88 14.34
N HIS A 55 12.32 -0.09 13.77
CA HIS A 55 11.74 -1.08 12.87
C HIS A 55 10.51 -1.76 13.49
N SER A 56 9.36 -1.55 12.84
CA SER A 56 8.04 -2.02 13.27
C SER A 56 7.28 -2.63 12.10
N ALA A 57 6.71 -3.81 12.28
CA ALA A 57 5.97 -4.52 11.25
C ALA A 57 4.55 -3.95 11.08
N MET A 58 4.20 -3.60 9.85
CA MET A 58 2.83 -3.33 9.42
C MET A 58 2.11 -4.61 9.04
N PHE A 59 2.79 -5.48 8.27
CA PHE A 59 2.30 -6.81 7.91
C PHE A 59 3.43 -7.81 8.13
N TRP A 60 3.18 -8.82 8.96
CA TRP A 60 4.12 -9.91 9.23
C TRP A 60 3.44 -11.23 8.93
N THR A 61 3.91 -11.96 7.94
CA THR A 61 3.14 -13.09 7.40
C THR A 61 3.66 -14.47 7.76
N ASN A 62 4.32 -14.55 8.92
CA ASN A 62 4.54 -15.81 9.59
C ASN A 62 4.00 -15.66 11.02
N GLY A 63 2.96 -16.40 11.38
CA GLY A 63 2.31 -16.29 12.69
C GLY A 63 3.28 -16.34 13.86
N GLY A 64 4.43 -17.02 13.73
CA GLY A 64 5.46 -17.11 14.76
C GLY A 64 6.55 -16.00 14.72
N PRO A 65 7.54 -16.08 15.62
CA PRO A 65 8.64 -15.13 15.69
C PRO A 65 9.76 -15.39 14.67
N ALA A 66 9.70 -16.47 13.88
CA ALA A 66 10.79 -16.86 12.98
C ALA A 66 10.88 -15.92 11.76
N ASP A 67 12.10 -15.46 11.42
CA ASP A 67 12.36 -14.63 10.23
C ASP A 67 12.55 -15.45 8.94
N ALA A 68 11.94 -16.63 8.85
CA ALA A 68 11.90 -17.46 7.65
C ALA A 68 10.45 -17.60 7.18
N ASN A 69 10.25 -17.92 5.89
CA ASN A 69 8.93 -18.25 5.35
C ASN A 69 7.88 -17.15 5.62
N ARG A 70 8.19 -15.89 5.26
CA ARG A 70 7.36 -14.71 5.58
C ARG A 70 7.56 -13.57 4.59
N PHE A 71 6.54 -12.73 4.44
CA PHE A 71 6.65 -11.32 4.08
C PHE A 71 6.75 -10.47 5.36
N ASN A 72 7.53 -9.39 5.28
CA ASN A 72 7.52 -8.31 6.27
C ASN A 72 7.41 -7.01 5.51
N LEU A 73 6.31 -6.32 5.70
CA LEU A 73 6.13 -4.95 5.28
C LEU A 73 6.23 -4.11 6.54
N PHE A 74 7.13 -3.15 6.57
CA PHE A 74 7.51 -2.50 7.82
C PHE A 74 7.64 -1.00 7.68
N TRP A 75 7.37 -0.35 8.80
CA TRP A 75 7.68 1.03 9.07
C TRP A 75 9.04 1.11 9.76
N ASN A 76 9.95 1.97 9.30
CA ASN A 76 11.23 2.17 9.97
C ASN A 76 11.80 3.57 9.78
N ALA A 77 11.79 4.37 10.83
CA ALA A 77 12.36 5.71 10.82
C ALA A 77 13.82 5.77 11.32
N SER A 78 14.42 4.63 11.69
CA SER A 78 15.71 4.57 12.40
C SER A 78 16.93 4.24 11.53
N PHE A 79 16.80 4.12 10.21
CA PHE A 79 17.98 3.97 9.34
C PHE A 79 18.85 5.23 9.40
N THR A 80 20.17 5.14 9.21
CA THR A 80 21.07 6.30 9.21
C THR A 80 21.42 6.72 7.78
N GLY A 81 21.57 8.02 7.49
CA GLY A 81 22.04 8.53 6.18
C GLY A 81 21.00 9.12 5.21
N ALA A 82 19.70 8.89 5.38
CA ALA A 82 18.63 9.56 4.61
C ALA A 82 17.95 10.74 5.37
N PRO A 83 17.32 11.72 4.72
CA PRO A 83 16.44 12.67 5.41
C PRO A 83 15.30 11.94 6.13
N ASP A 84 14.83 12.46 7.26
CA ASP A 84 13.70 11.87 7.99
C ASP A 84 12.46 11.77 7.10
N SER A 85 12.28 12.69 6.14
CA SER A 85 11.21 12.67 5.16
C SER A 85 11.23 11.48 4.19
N ASP A 86 12.31 10.70 4.12
CA ASP A 86 12.51 9.72 3.05
C ASP A 86 12.50 8.25 3.57
N ARG A 87 12.20 8.02 4.86
CA ARG A 87 12.45 6.72 5.53
C ARG A 87 11.23 6.15 6.23
N PHE A 88 10.33 5.52 5.47
CA PHE A 88 9.01 5.32 6.03
C PHE A 88 8.44 3.95 5.80
N VAL A 89 8.47 3.41 4.59
CA VAL A 89 7.82 2.13 4.31
C VAL A 89 8.71 1.32 3.38
N ASP A 90 8.95 0.06 3.70
CA ASP A 90 9.69 -0.88 2.86
C ASP A 90 9.22 -2.33 3.13
N GLY A 91 9.73 -3.29 2.37
CA GLY A 91 9.40 -4.69 2.56
C GLY A 91 10.35 -5.66 1.89
N GLY A 92 10.23 -6.90 2.34
CA GLY A 92 10.92 -8.04 1.76
C GLY A 92 10.21 -9.32 2.16
N PHE A 93 10.61 -10.42 1.56
CA PHE A 93 10.21 -11.75 1.99
C PHE A 93 11.37 -12.69 2.20
N ARG A 94 11.05 -13.78 2.87
CA ARG A 94 11.91 -14.91 3.18
C ARG A 94 11.21 -16.11 2.60
N ASP A 95 11.84 -16.76 1.64
CA ASP A 95 11.29 -18.00 1.06
C ASP A 95 11.24 -19.12 2.12
N PRO A 96 10.67 -20.30 1.80
CA PRO A 96 10.60 -21.42 2.74
C PRO A 96 11.95 -21.91 3.25
N THR A 97 13.05 -21.66 2.53
CA THR A 97 14.42 -21.98 2.95
C THR A 97 15.05 -20.90 3.83
N GLY A 98 14.44 -19.71 3.87
CA GLY A 98 14.90 -18.54 4.62
C GLY A 98 15.74 -17.54 3.80
N ALA A 99 15.90 -17.74 2.48
CA ALA A 99 16.66 -16.80 1.67
C ALA A 99 15.95 -15.44 1.59
N ALA A 100 16.73 -14.34 1.63
CA ALA A 100 16.19 -12.98 1.55
C ALA A 100 15.83 -12.63 0.11
N HIS A 101 14.66 -12.02 -0.03
CA HIS A 101 14.24 -11.36 -1.26
C HIS A 101 13.74 -9.96 -0.90
N ASN A 102 14.46 -8.93 -1.36
CA ASN A 102 14.06 -7.54 -1.13
C ASN A 102 13.03 -7.14 -2.20
N VAL A 103 11.90 -6.58 -1.77
CA VAL A 103 10.86 -6.08 -2.68
C VAL A 103 10.67 -4.57 -2.59
N GLY A 104 11.25 -3.93 -1.57
CA GLY A 104 11.38 -2.48 -1.45
C GLY A 104 12.68 -1.96 -2.06
N GLY A 105 13.14 -0.81 -1.59
CA GLY A 105 14.13 0.00 -2.26
C GLY A 105 15.53 -0.13 -1.71
N PRO A 106 16.55 0.29 -2.49
CA PRO A 106 17.91 0.33 -2.00
C PRO A 106 18.00 1.24 -0.77
N GLY A 107 18.55 0.70 0.33
CA GLY A 107 18.71 1.45 1.58
C GLY A 107 17.42 1.67 2.38
N TYR A 108 16.34 0.94 2.07
CA TYR A 108 15.07 1.00 2.78
C TYR A 108 14.39 2.38 2.75
N ASN A 109 14.43 3.02 1.58
CA ASN A 109 13.96 4.38 1.36
C ASN A 109 12.67 4.35 0.53
N SER A 110 11.64 5.07 1.01
CA SER A 110 10.32 5.06 0.38
C SER A 110 10.29 5.63 -1.05
N GLY A 111 11.34 6.34 -1.46
CA GLY A 111 11.48 7.04 -2.75
C GLY A 111 10.60 8.28 -2.89
N THR A 112 9.58 8.39 -2.03
CA THR A 112 8.63 9.50 -1.95
C THR A 112 8.47 9.91 -0.49
N PRO A 113 8.43 11.21 -0.18
CA PRO A 113 8.17 11.67 1.18
C PRO A 113 6.79 11.27 1.70
N VAL A 114 6.76 10.84 2.96
CA VAL A 114 5.53 10.48 3.67
C VAL A 114 5.41 11.34 4.92
N SER A 115 4.37 12.16 5.02
CA SER A 115 4.19 13.06 6.15
C SER A 115 3.74 12.29 7.40
N LEU A 116 4.31 12.66 8.55
CA LEU A 116 3.90 12.12 9.85
C LEU A 116 2.52 12.64 10.24
N ASP A 117 1.75 11.82 10.95
CA ASP A 117 0.36 12.11 11.37
C ASP A 117 -0.60 12.44 10.21
N GLU A 118 -0.28 11.99 8.99
CA GLU A 118 -1.13 12.11 7.82
C GLU A 118 -1.54 10.74 7.28
N TRP A 119 -2.66 10.71 6.56
CA TRP A 119 -3.20 9.50 5.94
C TRP A 119 -2.64 9.32 4.54
N HIS A 120 -1.79 8.33 4.37
CA HIS A 120 -1.23 7.96 3.07
C HIS A 120 -1.85 6.67 2.55
N HIS A 121 -2.00 6.60 1.24
CA HIS A 121 -2.30 5.36 0.52
C HIS A 121 -0.99 4.66 0.18
N PHE A 122 -0.98 3.34 0.36
CA PHE A 122 0.12 2.48 -0.05
C PHE A 122 -0.45 1.35 -0.90
N ALA A 123 0.26 1.01 -1.97
CA ALA A 123 -0.02 -0.15 -2.80
C ALA A 123 1.27 -0.87 -3.14
N ILE A 124 1.22 -2.20 -3.13
CA ILE A 124 2.26 -3.09 -3.65
C ILE A 124 1.61 -3.94 -4.72
N VAL A 125 2.15 -3.87 -5.93
CA VAL A 125 1.68 -4.62 -7.09
C VAL A 125 2.72 -5.66 -7.46
N ARG A 126 2.33 -6.92 -7.44
CA ARG A 126 3.09 -8.05 -7.99
C ARG A 126 2.59 -8.34 -9.40
N ARG A 127 3.51 -8.42 -10.36
CA ARG A 127 3.25 -8.85 -11.75
C ARG A 127 4.05 -10.10 -12.05
N ASP A 128 3.38 -11.16 -12.47
CA ASP A 128 4.03 -12.38 -12.96
C ASP A 128 4.66 -12.10 -14.34
N LEU A 129 5.94 -12.45 -14.50
CA LEU A 129 6.69 -12.27 -15.74
C LEU A 129 6.70 -13.53 -16.64
N GLY A 130 6.16 -14.65 -16.15
CA GLY A 130 5.95 -15.89 -16.91
C GLY A 130 7.19 -16.77 -17.08
N ASP A 131 8.30 -16.43 -16.42
CA ASP A 131 9.58 -17.15 -16.47
C ASP A 131 10.04 -17.64 -15.08
N GLY A 132 9.11 -17.71 -14.12
CA GLY A 132 9.41 -18.03 -12.72
C GLY A 132 9.93 -16.84 -11.91
N THR A 133 9.82 -15.63 -12.47
CA THR A 133 10.12 -14.38 -11.77
C THR A 133 8.90 -13.47 -11.71
N VAL A 134 8.91 -12.58 -10.71
CA VAL A 134 7.84 -11.61 -10.48
C VAL A 134 8.44 -10.21 -10.33
N ALA A 135 7.75 -9.21 -10.87
CA ALA A 135 8.06 -7.80 -10.67
C ALA A 135 7.21 -7.23 -9.52
N TRP A 136 7.84 -6.41 -8.69
CA TRP A 136 7.21 -5.69 -7.58
C TRP A 136 7.26 -4.20 -7.87
N ASP A 137 6.13 -3.52 -7.81
CA ASP A 137 6.02 -2.08 -7.96
C ASP A 137 5.27 -1.50 -6.74
N TRP A 138 5.86 -0.50 -6.07
CA TRP A 138 5.18 0.19 -4.97
C TRP A 138 4.63 1.53 -5.40
N TYR A 139 3.49 1.88 -4.84
CA TYR A 139 2.82 3.15 -5.03
C TYR A 139 2.54 3.80 -3.69
N ILE A 140 2.84 5.09 -3.60
CA ILE A 140 2.54 5.93 -2.44
C ILE A 140 1.67 7.06 -2.94
N ASP A 141 0.47 7.19 -2.37
CA ASP A 141 -0.57 8.11 -2.84
C ASP A 141 -0.83 8.00 -4.35
N GLY A 142 -0.83 6.77 -4.86
CA GLY A 142 -1.08 6.44 -6.27
C GLY A 142 0.08 6.78 -7.22
N VAL A 143 1.20 7.28 -6.71
CA VAL A 143 2.40 7.58 -7.48
C VAL A 143 3.40 6.43 -7.35
N LEU A 144 3.88 5.91 -8.49
CA LEU A 144 4.93 4.88 -8.52
C LEU A 144 6.20 5.41 -7.83
N SER A 145 6.72 4.65 -6.87
CA SER A 145 7.99 4.98 -6.23
C SER A 145 9.16 4.56 -7.11
N ALA A 146 10.04 5.52 -7.43
CA ALA A 146 11.19 5.29 -8.30
C ALA A 146 12.23 4.34 -7.69
N GLY A 147 12.26 4.22 -6.36
CA GLY A 147 13.20 3.36 -5.63
C GLY A 147 12.65 1.98 -5.31
N HIS A 148 11.33 1.80 -5.34
CA HIS A 148 10.66 0.58 -4.91
C HIS A 148 10.16 -0.25 -6.09
N ASN A 149 11.13 -0.76 -6.84
CA ASN A 149 10.88 -1.73 -7.88
C ASN A 149 11.93 -2.83 -7.80
N ALA A 150 11.48 -4.07 -7.86
CA ALA A 150 12.35 -5.23 -7.75
C ALA A 150 11.84 -6.37 -8.65
N ILE A 151 12.76 -7.23 -9.08
CA ILE A 151 12.44 -8.51 -9.69
C ILE A 151 13.02 -9.59 -8.78
N THR A 152 12.20 -10.56 -8.39
CA THR A 152 12.59 -11.69 -7.54
C THR A 152 12.20 -13.00 -8.20
N THR A 153 12.74 -14.12 -7.70
CA THR A 153 12.18 -15.43 -8.03
C THR A 153 10.79 -15.58 -7.40
N ASP A 154 10.00 -16.52 -7.93
CA ASP A 154 8.66 -16.83 -7.44
C ASP A 154 8.65 -17.88 -6.30
N ASP A 155 9.69 -17.89 -5.47
CA ASP A 155 9.81 -18.81 -4.31
C ASP A 155 9.03 -18.27 -3.11
N MET A 156 7.70 -18.17 -3.25
CA MET A 156 6.85 -17.48 -2.30
C MET A 156 6.72 -18.23 -0.95
N PRO A 157 6.48 -17.51 0.16
CA PRO A 157 6.27 -18.13 1.46
C PRO A 157 5.02 -19.02 1.52
N LEU A 158 5.05 -20.00 2.42
CA LEU A 158 4.04 -21.04 2.66
C LEU A 158 3.30 -20.89 4.00
N ALA A 159 3.59 -19.85 4.79
CA ALA A 159 2.95 -19.69 6.09
C ALA A 159 1.44 -19.41 5.95
N LEU A 160 0.65 -19.90 6.90
CA LEU A 160 -0.82 -19.79 6.92
C LEU A 160 -1.35 -18.77 7.92
N ASP A 161 -0.44 -18.10 8.62
CA ASP A 161 -0.74 -17.18 9.70
C ASP A 161 -0.04 -15.86 9.45
N TRP A 162 -0.77 -14.76 9.57
CA TRP A 162 -0.24 -13.43 9.34
C TRP A 162 -0.90 -12.38 10.21
N LEU A 163 -0.16 -11.30 10.48
CA LEU A 163 -0.52 -10.26 11.41
C LEU A 163 -0.57 -8.91 10.71
N ILE A 164 -1.53 -8.09 11.14
CA ILE A 164 -1.61 -6.67 10.80
C ILE A 164 -1.24 -5.86 12.04
N ALA A 165 -0.43 -4.83 11.84
CA ALA A 165 0.14 -3.96 12.85
C ALA A 165 1.06 -4.64 13.88
N GLY A 166 1.60 -5.81 13.57
CA GLY A 166 2.30 -6.62 14.56
C GLY A 166 3.20 -7.70 14.02
N ARG A 167 4.04 -8.22 14.92
CA ARG A 167 4.76 -9.49 14.81
C ARG A 167 4.70 -10.18 16.17
N GLN A 168 4.54 -11.50 16.19
CA GLN A 168 4.63 -12.24 17.45
C GLN A 168 6.05 -12.12 18.03
N GLY A 169 6.14 -11.75 19.31
CA GLY A 169 7.42 -11.50 19.99
C GLY A 169 7.88 -10.04 20.01
N GLY A 170 7.12 -9.10 19.42
CA GLY A 170 7.38 -7.65 19.51
C GLY A 170 7.38 -6.95 18.15
N HIS A 171 7.83 -5.69 18.12
CA HIS A 171 7.94 -4.89 16.89
C HIS A 171 6.61 -4.58 16.18
N GLY A 172 5.51 -4.45 16.91
CA GLY A 172 4.29 -3.89 16.34
C GLY A 172 4.45 -2.42 15.96
N VAL A 173 3.69 -2.00 14.95
CA VAL A 173 3.57 -0.58 14.60
C VAL A 173 2.34 -0.02 15.29
N ASN A 174 2.52 1.07 16.03
CA ASN A 174 1.42 1.76 16.69
C ASN A 174 0.80 2.77 15.72
N ALA A 175 -0.05 2.29 14.83
CA ALA A 175 -0.64 3.10 13.76
C ALA A 175 -2.15 2.85 13.63
N ARG A 176 -2.79 3.67 12.79
CA ARG A 176 -4.17 3.44 12.34
C ARG A 176 -4.14 2.96 10.90
N PHE A 177 -4.96 1.96 10.59
CA PHE A 177 -5.12 1.43 9.24
C PHE A 177 -6.56 1.61 8.77
N ASP A 178 -6.76 1.77 7.47
CA ASP A 178 -8.09 1.80 6.86
C ASP A 178 -8.07 1.13 5.47
N GLU A 179 -9.23 0.61 5.06
CA GLU A 179 -9.49 0.01 3.73
C GLU A 179 -8.36 -0.93 3.23
N ILE A 180 -7.97 -1.91 4.04
CA ILE A 180 -7.00 -2.93 3.61
C ILE A 180 -7.67 -3.82 2.55
N ARG A 181 -7.13 -3.81 1.32
CA ARG A 181 -7.64 -4.56 0.19
C ARG A 181 -6.58 -5.50 -0.38
N LEU A 182 -6.96 -6.76 -0.52
CA LEU A 182 -6.20 -7.81 -1.20
C LEU A 182 -6.89 -8.07 -2.54
N THR A 183 -6.13 -8.12 -3.63
CA THR A 183 -6.68 -8.28 -4.98
C THR A 183 -5.80 -9.25 -5.78
N ASP A 184 -6.42 -10.18 -6.51
CA ASP A 184 -5.81 -11.25 -7.30
C ASP A 184 -5.44 -10.82 -8.73
N ARG A 185 -5.15 -9.53 -8.90
CA ARG A 185 -4.71 -8.93 -10.17
C ARG A 185 -3.79 -7.75 -9.91
N ALA A 186 -3.01 -7.38 -10.92
CA ALA A 186 -2.18 -6.19 -10.90
C ALA A 186 -3.07 -4.98 -11.16
N LEU A 187 -3.25 -4.13 -10.15
CA LEU A 187 -4.01 -2.91 -10.27
C LEU A 187 -3.16 -1.81 -10.92
N ALA A 188 -3.76 -1.08 -11.85
CA ALA A 188 -3.20 0.18 -12.34
C ALA A 188 -3.53 1.34 -11.37
N PRO A 189 -2.77 2.46 -11.40
CA PRO A 189 -3.03 3.61 -10.51
C PRO A 189 -4.46 4.14 -10.52
N GLY A 190 -5.14 4.12 -11.67
CA GLY A 190 -6.54 4.55 -11.78
C GLY A 190 -7.56 3.60 -11.11
N GLU A 191 -7.12 2.47 -10.59
CA GLU A 191 -7.96 1.45 -9.96
C GLU A 191 -7.78 1.36 -8.44
N PHE A 192 -6.76 2.04 -7.91
CA PHE A 192 -6.49 2.11 -6.48
C PHE A 192 -7.63 2.81 -5.71
N LEU A 193 -7.70 2.56 -4.41
CA LEU A 193 -8.70 3.14 -3.53
C LEU A 193 -8.62 4.66 -3.45
N ASN A 194 -7.44 5.25 -3.70
CA ASN A 194 -7.23 6.69 -3.71
C ASN A 194 -7.42 7.31 -5.10
N ALA A 195 -7.78 6.53 -6.13
CA ALA A 195 -8.12 7.06 -7.43
C ALA A 195 -9.36 7.94 -7.30
N VAL A 196 -9.18 9.25 -7.38
CA VAL A 196 -10.29 10.18 -7.54
C VAL A 196 -10.71 10.09 -9.01
N PRO A 197 -11.97 9.75 -9.33
CA PRO A 197 -12.44 9.89 -10.69
C PRO A 197 -12.23 11.34 -11.09
N GLU A 198 -11.37 11.61 -12.08
CA GLU A 198 -11.28 12.98 -12.59
C GLU A 198 -12.71 13.42 -12.92
N PRO A 199 -13.17 14.59 -12.45
CA PRO A 199 -14.42 15.13 -12.96
C PRO A 199 -14.21 15.25 -14.46
N SER A 200 -14.81 14.34 -15.22
CA SER A 200 -14.52 14.18 -16.64
C SER A 200 -14.44 15.57 -17.26
N THR A 201 -13.33 15.89 -17.90
CA THR A 201 -13.11 17.23 -18.47
C THR A 201 -14.30 17.64 -19.36
N THR A 202 -14.98 16.65 -19.93
CA THR A 202 -16.27 16.75 -20.63
C THR A 202 -17.41 17.34 -19.79
N ALA A 203 -17.57 16.96 -18.52
CA ALA A 203 -18.58 17.53 -17.63
C ALA A 203 -18.28 18.99 -17.27
N LEU A 204 -17.01 19.34 -17.03
CA LEU A 204 -16.59 20.73 -16.76
C LEU A 204 -16.68 21.62 -18.01
N VAL A 205 -16.27 21.12 -19.18
CA VAL A 205 -16.44 21.81 -20.47
C VAL A 205 -17.92 21.94 -20.84
N GLY A 206 -18.72 20.89 -20.61
CA GLY A 206 -20.16 20.90 -20.84
C GLY A 206 -20.88 21.94 -19.99
N LEU A 207 -20.60 21.99 -18.68
CA LEU A 207 -21.13 23.03 -17.79
C LEU A 207 -20.63 24.43 -18.18
N GLY A 208 -19.35 24.57 -18.53
CA GLY A 208 -18.79 25.83 -19.01
C GLY A 208 -19.50 26.37 -20.25
N LEU A 209 -19.78 25.50 -21.23
CA LEU A 209 -20.50 25.86 -22.47
C LEU A 209 -21.97 26.20 -22.21
N VAL A 210 -22.65 25.50 -21.31
CA VAL A 210 -24.05 25.81 -20.93
C VAL A 210 -24.13 27.17 -20.24
N VAL A 211 -23.20 27.47 -19.33
CA VAL A 211 -23.12 28.79 -18.65
C VAL A 211 -22.84 29.90 -19.66
N LEU A 212 -21.89 29.71 -20.58
CA LEU A 212 -21.58 30.68 -21.64
C LEU A 212 -22.79 30.92 -22.56
N ALA A 213 -23.52 29.88 -22.95
CA ALA A 213 -24.73 30.00 -23.76
C ALA A 213 -25.86 30.73 -23.01
N ALA A 214 -26.04 30.48 -21.72
CA ALA A 214 -27.04 31.15 -20.89
C ALA A 214 -26.73 32.65 -20.69
N VAL A 215 -25.46 32.99 -20.48
CA VAL A 215 -25.00 34.40 -20.34
C VAL A 215 -25.11 35.13 -21.68
N GLY A 216 -24.76 34.48 -22.79
CA GLY A 216 -24.90 35.06 -24.14
C GLY A 216 -26.35 35.41 -24.49
N ARG A 217 -27.31 34.56 -24.13
CA ARG A 217 -28.76 34.79 -24.37
C ARG A 217 -29.37 35.90 -23.52
N ARG A 218 -28.79 36.22 -22.35
CA ARG A 218 -29.25 37.34 -21.52
C ARG A 218 -28.83 38.70 -22.08
N ARG A 219 -27.67 38.79 -22.73
CA ARG A 219 -27.16 40.04 -23.32
C ARG A 219 -27.91 40.47 -24.57
N SER A 220 -28.41 39.53 -25.36
CA SER A 220 -29.18 39.84 -26.59
C SER A 220 -30.61 40.35 -26.34
N ARG A 221 -31.17 40.19 -25.14
CA ARG A 221 -32.54 40.62 -24.80
C ARG A 221 -32.64 42.02 -24.18
N ILE A 222 -31.52 42.66 -23.86
CA ILE A 222 -31.48 44.00 -23.25
C ILE A 222 -31.24 45.09 -24.33
N ALA A 223 -30.92 44.69 -25.56
CA ALA A 223 -30.60 45.58 -26.68
C ALA A 223 -31.75 45.80 -27.67
N SER A 224 -32.99 45.48 -27.30
CA SER A 224 -34.22 45.69 -28.11
C SER A 224 -35.24 46.48 -27.30
#